data_AF-A0A821J4M5-F1
#
_entry.id   AF-A0A821J4M5-F1
#
_cell.length_a   1.000
_cell.length_b   1.000
_cell.length_c   1.000
_cell.angle_alpha   90.00
_cell.angle_beta   90.00
_cell.angle_gamma   90.00
#
_symmetry.space_group_name_H-M   'P 1'
#
loop_
_entity.id
_entity.type
_entity.pdbx_description
1 polymer ?
#
loop_
_entity_poly.entity_id
_entity_poly.type
_entity_poly.pdbx_seq_one_letter_code
_entity_poly.pdbx_strand_id
1 'polypeptide(L)'
;KRSSSIDDENSKQLSSDGKFRINATDSSIDVISGDISQVPVDMMICVSTSNNLCDSVLRCAGHQIESQYKESHRSGDALILDGGLTAARRILFVPWQTQIEQTETIKTQKVI
;
A
#
# COMPACT_ATOMS: atom_id res chain seq x y z
N LYS A 1 27.58 -41.14 -16.72
CA LYS A 1 27.76 -39.67 -16.80
C LYS A 1 26.41 -39.00 -16.53
N ARG A 2 26.13 -38.67 -15.26
CA ARG A 2 25.10 -37.72 -14.84
C ARG A 2 25.80 -36.83 -13.83
N SER A 3 25.77 -35.52 -14.05
CA SER A 3 25.76 -34.49 -13.01
C SER A 3 25.29 -33.20 -13.66
N SER A 4 24.04 -32.86 -13.34
CA SER A 4 23.45 -31.53 -13.36
C SER A 4 24.22 -30.57 -12.46
N SER A 5 24.17 -29.27 -12.76
CA SER A 5 23.81 -28.21 -11.81
C SER A 5 23.72 -26.88 -12.56
N ILE A 6 22.49 -26.40 -12.73
CA ILE A 6 22.16 -25.00 -13.00
C ILE A 6 22.01 -24.40 -11.61
N ASP A 7 22.95 -23.58 -11.19
CA ASP A 7 22.80 -22.79 -9.97
C ASP A 7 22.27 -21.41 -10.38
N ASP A 8 20.99 -21.20 -10.09
CA ASP A 8 20.27 -19.93 -10.14
C ASP A 8 20.88 -18.96 -9.12
N GLU A 9 21.84 -18.14 -9.55
CA GLU A 9 22.32 -17.00 -8.79
C GLU A 9 21.33 -15.84 -8.96
N ASN A 10 20.22 -15.90 -8.21
CA ASN A 10 19.24 -14.81 -8.10
C ASN A 10 19.88 -13.66 -7.30
N SER A 11 20.65 -12.81 -7.99
CA SER A 11 21.39 -11.69 -7.42
C SER A 11 20.43 -10.64 -6.85
N LYS A 12 20.29 -10.62 -5.51
CA LYS A 12 19.74 -9.49 -4.78
C LYS A 12 20.72 -8.31 -4.89
N GLN A 13 20.51 -7.42 -5.85
CA GLN A 13 21.28 -6.17 -5.94
C GLN A 13 20.64 -5.12 -5.02
N LEU A 14 21.27 -4.85 -3.88
CA LEU A 14 21.03 -3.61 -3.13
C LEU A 14 21.51 -2.44 -3.99
N SER A 15 20.61 -1.51 -4.32
CA SER A 15 21.02 -0.24 -4.93
C SER A 15 21.73 0.65 -3.90
N SER A 16 22.69 1.45 -4.36
CA SER A 16 23.46 2.43 -3.58
C SER A 16 22.61 3.47 -2.84
N ASP A 17 21.30 3.51 -3.12
CA ASP A 17 20.37 4.53 -2.65
C ASP A 17 19.51 4.02 -1.47
N GLY A 18 19.82 2.83 -0.95
CA GLY A 18 19.09 2.21 0.17
C GLY A 18 17.73 1.59 -0.22
N LYS A 19 17.46 1.44 -1.51
CA LYS A 19 16.22 0.85 -2.03
C LYS A 19 16.40 -0.63 -2.37
N PHE A 20 15.47 -1.47 -1.89
CA PHE A 20 15.35 -2.86 -2.32
C PHE A 20 14.41 -2.92 -3.52
N ARG A 21 14.91 -3.41 -4.66
CA ARG A 21 14.15 -3.56 -5.89
C ARG A 21 13.88 -5.04 -6.16
N ILE A 22 12.61 -5.41 -6.26
CA ILE A 22 12.21 -6.75 -6.70
C ILE A 22 11.81 -6.64 -8.17
N ASN A 23 12.59 -7.29 -9.04
CA ASN A 23 12.27 -7.39 -10.46
C ASN A 23 11.36 -8.60 -10.68
N ALA A 24 10.05 -8.39 -10.62
CA ALA A 24 9.11 -9.28 -11.30
C ALA A 24 9.00 -8.77 -12.74
N THR A 25 9.11 -9.66 -13.73
CA THR A 25 9.09 -9.32 -15.17
C THR A 25 8.11 -8.18 -15.50
N ASP A 26 8.64 -7.10 -16.08
CA ASP A 26 7.98 -5.84 -16.48
C ASP A 26 7.45 -4.91 -15.37
N SER A 27 7.71 -5.20 -14.09
CA SER A 27 7.28 -4.36 -12.96
C SER A 27 8.42 -4.15 -11.96
N SER A 28 8.63 -2.90 -11.52
CA SER A 28 9.55 -2.59 -10.42
C SER A 28 8.78 -2.33 -9.13
N ILE A 29 9.04 -3.14 -8.10
CA ILE A 29 8.61 -2.83 -6.74
C ILE A 29 9.83 -2.34 -5.99
N ASP A 30 9.78 -1.07 -5.57
CA ASP A 30 10.81 -0.46 -4.73
C ASP A 30 10.30 -0.37 -3.29
N VAL A 31 11.06 -0.92 -2.34
CA VAL A 31 10.81 -0.70 -0.91
C VAL A 31 11.64 0.50 -0.48
N ILE A 32 10.95 1.55 -0.03
CA ILE A 32 11.54 2.81 0.40
C ILE A 32 11.29 2.97 1.90
N SER A 33 12.36 3.22 2.66
CA SER A 33 12.25 3.63 4.06
C SER A 33 12.23 5.15 4.14
N GLY A 34 11.20 5.74 4.75
CA GLY A 34 11.07 7.19 4.90
C GLY A 34 9.63 7.65 5.06
N ASP A 35 9.45 8.97 4.98
CA ASP A 35 8.14 9.62 4.98
C ASP A 35 7.49 9.50 3.60
N ILE A 36 6.35 8.82 3.55
CA ILE A 36 5.59 8.58 2.31
C ILE A 36 5.12 9.88 1.65
N SER A 37 4.90 10.96 2.41
CA SER A 37 4.47 12.26 1.89
C SER A 37 5.54 12.96 1.03
N GLN A 38 6.81 12.53 1.14
CA GLN A 38 7.93 13.10 0.39
C GLN A 38 8.31 12.27 -0.85
N VAL A 39 7.62 11.16 -1.11
CA VAL A 39 7.91 10.30 -2.25
C VAL A 39 7.16 10.82 -3.49
N PRO A 40 7.86 11.25 -4.56
CA PRO A 40 7.21 11.76 -5.75
C PRO A 40 6.57 10.61 -6.54
N VAL A 41 5.24 10.56 -6.52
CA VAL A 41 4.43 9.57 -7.24
C VAL A 41 3.20 10.21 -7.86
N ASP A 42 2.65 9.60 -8.91
CA ASP A 42 1.37 10.07 -9.47
C ASP A 42 0.21 9.87 -8.49
N MET A 43 0.27 8.81 -7.66
CA MET A 43 -0.77 8.49 -6.70
C MET A 43 -0.18 7.88 -5.43
N MET A 44 -0.52 8.46 -4.29
CA MET A 44 -0.31 7.88 -2.97
C MET A 44 -1.60 7.18 -2.52
N ILE A 45 -1.49 5.94 -2.03
CA ILE A 45 -2.63 5.18 -1.53
C ILE A 45 -2.61 5.21 -0.01
N CYS A 46 -3.69 5.68 0.59
CA CYS A 46 -3.88 5.75 2.03
C CYS A 46 -5.07 4.88 2.45
N VAL A 47 -4.88 4.02 3.44
CA VAL A 47 -5.98 3.25 4.01
C VAL A 47 -6.79 4.14 4.95
N SER A 48 -8.04 4.48 4.58
CA SER A 48 -8.90 5.41 5.34
C SER A 48 -9.37 4.85 6.68
N THR A 49 -9.37 3.52 6.85
CA THR A 49 -9.71 2.86 8.13
C THR A 49 -8.56 2.87 9.13
N SER A 50 -7.36 3.32 8.74
CA SER A 50 -6.22 3.51 9.64
C SER A 50 -6.13 4.96 10.09
N ASN A 51 -6.68 5.28 11.26
CA ASN A 51 -6.71 6.66 11.78
C ASN A 51 -5.31 7.29 11.82
N ASN A 52 -4.30 6.55 12.32
CA ASN A 52 -2.93 7.07 12.43
C ASN A 52 -2.32 7.43 11.07
N LEU A 53 -2.49 6.56 10.06
CA LEU A 53 -1.96 6.81 8.73
C LEU A 53 -2.73 7.94 8.05
N CYS A 54 -4.06 7.90 8.12
CA CYS A 54 -4.93 8.89 7.52
C CYS A 54 -4.66 10.28 8.09
N ASP A 55 -4.62 10.44 9.42
CA ASP A 55 -4.35 11.72 10.07
C ASP A 55 -2.96 12.27 9.71
N SER A 56 -1.96 11.40 9.61
CA SER A 56 -0.60 11.79 9.22
C SER A 56 -0.57 12.28 7.78
N VAL A 57 -1.20 11.55 6.86
CA VAL A 57 -1.29 11.92 5.44
C VAL A 57 -2.06 13.23 5.26
N LEU A 58 -3.20 13.41 5.93
CA LEU A 58 -3.99 14.64 5.84
C LEU A 58 -3.24 15.85 6.39
N ARG A 59 -2.51 15.68 7.50
CA ARG A 59 -1.65 16.74 8.05
C ARG A 59 -0.56 17.15 7.07
N CYS A 60 0.08 16.19 6.40
CA CYS A 60 1.10 16.48 5.39
C CYS A 60 0.52 17.08 4.11
N ALA A 61 -0.70 16.69 3.70
CA ALA A 61 -1.38 17.25 2.53
C ALA A 61 -1.86 18.69 2.75
N GLY A 62 -2.04 19.10 4.01
CA GLY A 62 -2.41 20.45 4.40
C GLY A 62 -3.91 20.64 4.62
N HIS A 63 -4.25 21.72 5.34
CA HIS A 63 -5.61 21.97 5.84
C HIS A 63 -6.70 21.99 4.76
N GLN A 64 -6.40 22.45 3.56
CA GLN A 64 -7.38 22.47 2.47
C GLN A 64 -7.82 21.05 2.08
N ILE A 65 -6.87 20.12 1.95
CA ILE A 65 -7.16 18.72 1.63
C ILE A 65 -7.83 18.03 2.81
N GLU A 66 -7.41 18.34 4.04
CA GLU A 66 -8.05 17.85 5.25
C GLU A 66 -9.53 18.23 5.33
N SER A 67 -9.88 19.49 5.02
CA SER A 67 -11.28 19.94 4.96
C SER A 67 -12.06 19.21 3.88
N GLN A 68 -11.51 19.11 2.65
CA GLN A 68 -12.17 18.39 1.55
C GLN A 68 -12.42 16.92 1.88
N TYR A 69 -11.46 16.28 2.54
CA TYR A 69 -11.61 14.92 3.03
C TYR A 69 -12.77 14.83 4.02
N LYS A 70 -12.81 15.66 5.06
CA LYS A 70 -13.88 15.63 6.07
C LYS A 70 -15.27 15.91 5.50
N GLU A 71 -15.38 16.74 4.47
CA GLU A 71 -16.64 17.05 3.80
C GLU A 71 -17.12 15.95 2.85
N SER A 72 -16.17 15.31 2.14
CA SER A 72 -16.49 14.37 1.06
C SER A 72 -16.43 12.91 1.49
N HIS A 73 -15.71 12.59 2.56
CA HIS A 73 -15.48 11.23 2.99
C HIS A 73 -16.76 10.61 3.54
N ARG A 74 -17.16 9.50 2.92
CA ARG A 74 -18.23 8.63 3.37
C ARG A 74 -17.63 7.28 3.75
N SER A 75 -18.05 6.75 4.90
CA SER A 75 -17.59 5.44 5.36
C SER A 75 -17.92 4.38 4.30
N GLY A 76 -16.92 3.60 3.90
CA GLY A 76 -17.07 2.52 2.92
C GLY A 76 -16.77 2.90 1.46
N ASP A 77 -16.57 4.18 1.14
CA ASP A 77 -16.24 4.63 -0.21
C ASP A 77 -14.75 4.99 -0.37
N ALA A 78 -14.22 4.72 -1.55
CA ALA A 78 -12.91 5.23 -1.95
C ALA A 78 -13.02 6.70 -2.40
N LEU A 79 -12.06 7.54 -2.02
CA LEU A 79 -12.04 8.96 -2.32
C LEU A 79 -10.69 9.38 -2.89
N ILE A 80 -10.70 10.04 -4.05
CA ILE A 80 -9.49 10.63 -4.65
C ILE A 80 -9.49 12.13 -4.41
N LEU A 81 -8.41 12.64 -3.84
CA LEU A 81 -8.16 14.07 -3.64
C LEU A 81 -6.83 14.48 -4.30
N ASP A 82 -6.63 15.79 -4.36
CA ASP A 82 -5.34 16.37 -4.73
C ASP A 82 -4.25 16.06 -3.70
N GLY A 83 -3.00 16.03 -4.16
CA GLY A 83 -1.81 15.83 -3.31
C GLY A 83 -1.55 16.93 -2.30
N GLY A 84 -2.08 18.14 -2.53
CA GLY A 84 -1.87 19.29 -1.66
C GLY A 84 -0.40 19.62 -1.50
N LEU A 85 0.08 19.62 -0.26
CA LEU A 85 1.48 19.91 0.09
C LEU A 85 2.39 18.67 0.08
N THR A 86 1.88 17.48 -0.27
CA THR A 86 2.73 16.28 -0.44
C THR A 86 3.45 16.30 -1.79
N ALA A 87 4.46 15.43 -1.94
CA ALA A 87 5.14 15.21 -3.22
C ALA A 87 4.30 14.37 -4.22
N ALA A 88 3.21 13.74 -3.77
CA ALA A 88 2.32 12.98 -4.64
C ALA A 88 1.38 13.91 -5.41
N ARG A 89 0.99 13.57 -6.65
CA ARG A 89 0.03 14.38 -7.43
C ARG A 89 -1.41 14.20 -6.95
N ARG A 90 -1.76 12.99 -6.49
CA ARG A 90 -3.08 12.62 -6.00
C ARG A 90 -2.96 11.70 -4.78
N ILE A 91 -3.98 11.72 -3.94
CA ILE A 91 -4.13 10.81 -2.81
C ILE A 91 -5.41 10.01 -3.00
N LEU A 92 -5.31 8.69 -3.01
CA LEU A 92 -6.43 7.77 -3.04
C LEU A 92 -6.63 7.19 -1.63
N PHE A 93 -7.71 7.60 -0.98
CA PHE A 93 -8.16 7.06 0.29
C PHE A 93 -9.04 5.84 0.04
N VAL A 94 -8.61 4.67 0.49
CA VAL A 94 -9.35 3.41 0.31
C VAL A 94 -9.83 2.85 1.65
N PRO A 95 -11.10 2.46 1.76
CA PRO A 95 -11.57 1.72 2.92
C PRO A 95 -10.93 0.33 2.89
N TRP A 96 -10.37 -0.10 4.02
CA TRP A 96 -9.87 -1.47 4.18
C TRP A 96 -10.65 -2.18 5.27
N GLN A 97 -11.26 -3.31 4.92
CA GLN A 97 -11.98 -4.14 5.86
C GLN A 97 -11.00 -5.04 6.61
N THR A 98 -10.89 -4.85 7.92
CA THR A 98 -9.98 -5.61 8.79
C THR A 98 -10.52 -6.99 9.17
N GLN A 99 -11.81 -7.24 8.93
CA GLN A 99 -12.43 -8.55 9.16
C GLN A 99 -12.53 -9.30 7.83
N ILE A 100 -11.57 -10.20 7.60
CA ILE A 100 -11.78 -11.32 6.69
C ILE A 100 -12.74 -12.24 7.44
N GLU A 101 -14.00 -12.36 7.00
CA GLU A 101 -14.90 -13.39 7.51
C GLU A 101 -14.23 -14.75 7.26
N GLN A 102 -13.61 -15.33 8.28
CA GLN A 102 -13.22 -16.73 8.24
C GLN A 102 -14.51 -17.52 8.10
N THR A 103 -14.81 -17.95 6.89
CA THR A 103 -15.91 -18.87 6.63
C THR A 103 -15.52 -20.21 7.24
N GLU A 104 -15.81 -20.40 8.54
CA GLU A 104 -15.67 -21.70 9.18
C GLU A 104 -16.64 -22.67 8.51
N THR A 105 -16.11 -23.49 7.60
CA THR A 105 -16.86 -24.61 7.04
C THR A 105 -16.91 -25.71 8.10
N ILE A 106 -17.77 -25.57 9.11
CA ILE A 106 -18.04 -26.65 10.05
C ILE A 106 -18.88 -27.71 9.32
N LYS A 107 -18.20 -28.64 8.64
CA LYS A 107 -18.79 -29.92 8.25
C LYS A 107 -18.87 -30.78 9.51
N THR A 108 -19.96 -30.65 10.26
CA THR A 108 -20.34 -31.66 11.25
C THR A 108 -20.76 -32.93 10.50
N GLN A 109 -19.81 -33.84 10.24
CA GLN A 109 -20.15 -35.22 9.92
C GLN A 109 -20.59 -35.90 11.22
N LYS A 110 -21.91 -35.95 11.41
CA LYS A 110 -22.54 -36.83 12.38
C LYS A 110 -22.42 -38.26 11.85
N VAL A 111 -21.47 -39.02 12.37
CA VAL A 111 -21.44 -40.48 12.21
C VAL A 111 -22.49 -41.02 13.18
N ILE A 112 -23.51 -41.67 12.63
CA ILE A 112 -24.46 -42.52 13.36
C ILE A 112 -23.90 -43.94 13.34
#